data_AF-A0A846D6T5-F1
#
_entry.id   AF-A0A846D6T5-F1
#
_cell.length_a   1.000
_cell.length_b   1.000
_cell.length_c   1.000
_cell.angle_alpha   90.00
_cell.angle_beta   90.00
_cell.angle_gamma   90.00
#
_symmetry.space_group_name_H-M   'P 1'
#
loop_
_entity.id
_entity.type
_entity.pdbx_description
1 polymer ?
#
loop_
_entity_poly.entity_id
_entity_poly.type
_entity_poly.pdbx_seq_one_letter_code
_entity_poly.pdbx_strand_id
1 'polypeptide(L)'
;MIEKIDISIHAPTSFVTNNQKLILPDWDLPVAAVVIVLQQARFSLTNTKDCVNQEKDRLRDKFIHFGLDVVSALSDRGFLSDLIEPRTGYPLLSHPGEIAHDDVAVVKALLGFPVMIGNCSAIIHPSWGSAVYPSILISSALPLDLKPVLEKVVI
;
A
#
# COMPACT_ATOMS: atom_id res chain seq x y z
N MET A 1 -10.42 -14.12 -16.86
CA MET A 1 -9.17 -14.35 -16.09
C MET A 1 -9.45 -13.84 -14.69
N ILE A 2 -9.34 -14.69 -13.67
CA ILE A 2 -9.56 -14.27 -12.27
C ILE A 2 -8.32 -13.48 -11.85
N GLU A 3 -8.50 -12.22 -11.47
CA GLU A 3 -7.44 -11.34 -10.97
C GLU A 3 -7.00 -11.85 -9.59
N LYS A 4 -5.69 -11.98 -9.36
CA LYS A 4 -5.12 -12.47 -8.10
C LYS A 4 -4.63 -11.31 -7.25
N ILE A 5 -4.85 -11.42 -5.94
CA ILE A 5 -4.50 -10.40 -4.97
C ILE A 5 -3.85 -11.10 -3.78
N ASP A 6 -2.71 -10.59 -3.35
CA ASP A 6 -1.99 -11.06 -2.17
C ASP A 6 -1.96 -9.91 -1.15
N ILE A 7 -2.54 -10.14 0.03
CA ILE A 7 -2.60 -9.18 1.13
C ILE A 7 -1.79 -9.72 2.31
N SER A 8 -0.95 -8.88 2.90
CA SER A 8 -0.18 -9.24 4.10
C SER A 8 -0.10 -8.08 5.09
N ILE A 9 -0.04 -8.39 6.38
CA ILE A 9 0.02 -7.42 7.48
C ILE A 9 1.38 -7.57 8.16
N HIS A 10 2.06 -6.45 8.39
CA HIS A 10 3.40 -6.41 8.98
C HIS A 10 3.48 -5.36 10.08
N ALA A 11 4.45 -5.54 10.98
CA ALA A 11 4.88 -4.45 11.85
C ALA A 11 5.51 -3.33 11.00
N PRO A 12 5.43 -2.06 11.43
CA PRO A 12 6.06 -0.96 10.71
C PRO A 12 7.58 -1.12 10.66
N THR A 13 8.17 -0.70 9.55
CA THR A 13 9.63 -0.63 9.43
C THR A 13 10.19 0.46 10.34
N SER A 14 11.47 0.39 10.67
CA SER A 14 12.15 1.46 11.41
C SER A 14 12.06 2.82 10.72
N PHE A 15 11.95 2.83 9.38
CA PHE A 15 11.72 4.06 8.63
C PHE A 15 10.36 4.68 8.97
N VAL A 16 9.28 3.88 8.93
CA VAL A 16 7.93 4.36 9.24
C VAL A 16 7.84 4.83 10.69
N THR A 17 8.40 4.07 11.64
CA THR A 17 8.35 4.46 13.07
C THR A 17 9.15 5.73 13.35
N ASN A 18 10.36 5.85 12.80
CA ASN A 18 11.24 6.99 13.08
C ASN A 18 10.80 8.27 12.38
N ASN A 19 10.03 8.16 11.29
CA ASN A 19 9.60 9.29 10.48
C ASN A 19 8.08 9.48 10.49
N GLN A 20 7.34 8.86 11.42
CA GLN A 20 5.88 8.91 11.42
C GLN A 20 5.35 10.35 11.33
N LYS A 21 5.91 11.28 12.12
CA LYS A 21 5.47 12.69 12.10
C LYS A 21 5.81 13.43 10.80
N LEU A 22 6.81 12.96 10.06
CA LEU A 22 7.18 13.51 8.77
C LEU A 22 6.32 12.93 7.64
N ILE A 23 5.71 11.76 7.82
CA ILE A 23 4.83 11.10 6.84
C ILE A 23 3.35 11.46 7.11
N LEU A 24 2.96 11.42 8.38
CA LEU A 24 1.61 11.54 8.93
C LEU A 24 1.61 12.59 10.06
N PRO A 25 1.69 13.90 9.75
CA PRO A 25 1.85 14.95 10.75
C PRO A 25 0.70 15.01 11.76
N ASP A 26 -0.52 14.69 11.32
CA ASP A 26 -1.74 14.78 12.13
C ASP A 26 -1.95 13.59 13.08
N TRP A 27 -1.23 12.48 12.89
CA TRP A 27 -1.49 11.26 13.65
C TRP A 27 -0.96 11.38 15.07
N ASP A 28 -1.84 11.31 16.06
CA ASP A 28 -1.52 11.28 17.49
C ASP A 28 -1.30 9.85 18.03
N LEU A 29 -1.82 8.83 17.33
CA LEU A 29 -1.56 7.42 17.61
C LEU A 29 -0.35 6.89 16.84
N PRO A 30 0.44 5.98 17.43
CA PRO A 30 1.56 5.35 16.72
C PRO A 30 1.03 4.47 15.58
N VAL A 31 1.77 4.42 14.48
CA VAL A 31 1.59 3.39 13.47
C VAL A 31 1.90 2.03 14.10
N ALA A 32 0.93 1.12 14.08
CA ALA A 32 1.03 -0.21 14.65
C ALA A 32 1.16 -1.29 13.56
N ALA A 33 0.70 -1.00 12.34
CA ALA A 33 0.73 -1.95 11.24
C ALA A 33 0.89 -1.28 9.86
N VAL A 34 1.52 -2.02 8.97
CA VAL A 34 1.63 -1.74 7.53
C VAL A 34 0.99 -2.92 6.80
N VAL A 35 -0.03 -2.64 6.00
CA VAL A 35 -0.71 -3.61 5.15
C VAL A 35 -0.21 -3.45 3.73
N ILE A 36 0.36 -4.52 3.18
CA ILE A 36 0.80 -4.58 1.79
C ILE A 36 -0.30 -5.26 0.97
N VAL A 37 -0.78 -4.58 -0.06
CA VAL A 37 -1.73 -5.12 -1.04
C VAL A 37 -1.00 -5.24 -2.37
N LEU A 38 -0.86 -6.46 -2.88
CA LEU A 38 -0.26 -6.73 -4.18
C LEU A 38 -1.33 -7.20 -5.14
N GLN A 39 -1.54 -6.46 -6.23
CA GLN A 39 -2.50 -6.82 -7.26
C GLN A 39 -1.77 -7.33 -8.50
N GLN A 40 -2.19 -8.48 -9.03
CA GLN A 40 -1.65 -9.01 -10.28
C GLN A 40 -2.16 -8.16 -11.46
N ALA A 41 -1.21 -7.60 -12.21
CA ALA A 41 -1.51 -6.85 -13.42
C ALA A 41 -1.67 -7.79 -14.63
N ARG A 42 -2.35 -7.30 -15.67
CA ARG A 42 -2.52 -8.04 -16.95
C ARG A 42 -1.22 -8.23 -17.74
N PHE A 43 -0.25 -7.36 -17.52
CA PHE A 43 1.05 -7.37 -18.19
C PHE A 43 2.10 -6.64 -17.34
N SER A 44 3.37 -6.71 -17.74
CA SER A 44 4.47 -6.03 -17.07
C SER A 44 4.23 -4.52 -16.95
N LEU A 45 4.41 -3.97 -15.76
CA LEU A 45 4.21 -2.55 -15.46
C LEU A 45 5.48 -1.67 -15.58
N THR A 46 6.56 -2.22 -16.14
CA THR A 46 7.90 -1.59 -16.20
C THR A 46 8.10 -0.55 -17.30
N ASN A 47 7.14 -0.36 -18.20
CA ASN A 47 7.22 0.65 -19.26
C ASN A 47 6.13 1.73 -19.09
N THR A 48 6.20 2.77 -19.90
CA THR A 48 5.33 3.96 -19.83
C THR A 48 4.31 4.03 -20.97
N LYS A 49 4.05 2.92 -21.66
CA LYS A 49 3.02 2.87 -22.71
C LYS A 49 1.65 3.18 -22.13
N ASP A 50 0.77 3.76 -22.95
CA ASP A 50 -0.58 4.17 -22.52
C ASP A 50 -1.38 3.03 -21.91
N CYS A 51 -1.30 1.82 -22.48
CA CYS A 51 -1.95 0.64 -21.91
C CYS A 51 -1.43 0.32 -20.49
N VAL A 52 -0.14 0.54 -20.22
CA VAL A 52 0.44 0.33 -18.88
C VAL A 52 -0.04 1.38 -17.90
N ASN A 53 -0.13 2.64 -18.32
CA ASN A 53 -0.67 3.69 -17.46
C ASN A 53 -2.16 3.45 -17.15
N GLN A 54 -2.96 3.06 -18.15
CA GLN A 54 -4.37 2.69 -17.95
C GLN A 54 -4.55 1.51 -16.99
N GLU A 55 -3.65 0.51 -17.04
CA GLU A 55 -3.69 -0.61 -16.09
C GLU A 55 -3.27 -0.19 -14.68
N LYS A 56 -2.26 0.68 -14.53
CA LYS A 56 -1.89 1.25 -13.23
C LYS A 56 -3.05 2.04 -12.63
N ASP A 57 -3.76 2.81 -13.44
CA ASP A 57 -4.91 3.61 -13.03
C ASP A 57 -6.06 2.71 -12.57
N ARG A 58 -6.36 1.66 -13.33
CA ARG A 58 -7.36 0.64 -12.95
C ARG A 58 -7.03 -0.03 -11.62
N LEU A 59 -5.76 -0.39 -11.40
CA LEU A 59 -5.31 -1.06 -10.18
C LEU A 59 -5.34 -0.11 -8.98
N ARG A 60 -4.86 1.12 -9.17
CA ARG A 60 -4.95 2.21 -8.20
C ARG A 60 -6.38 2.46 -7.75
N ASP A 61 -7.31 2.61 -8.70
CA ASP A 61 -8.70 2.90 -8.37
C ASP A 61 -9.32 1.77 -7.55
N LYS A 62 -9.02 0.51 -7.89
CA LYS A 62 -9.44 -0.65 -7.08
C LYS A 62 -8.88 -0.61 -5.65
N PHE A 63 -7.59 -0.32 -5.51
CA PHE A 63 -6.96 -0.20 -4.20
C PHE A 63 -7.61 0.92 -3.36
N ILE A 64 -7.89 2.07 -3.96
CA ILE A 64 -8.54 3.19 -3.26
C ILE A 64 -9.94 2.80 -2.78
N HIS A 65 -10.78 2.19 -3.63
CA HIS A 65 -12.12 1.77 -3.21
C HIS A 65 -12.07 0.76 -2.06
N PHE A 66 -11.27 -0.29 -2.21
CA PHE A 66 -11.04 -1.28 -1.15
C PHE A 66 -10.52 -0.63 0.15
N GLY A 67 -9.52 0.24 0.02
CA GLY A 67 -8.85 0.87 1.15
C GLY A 67 -9.76 1.83 1.91
N LEU A 68 -10.64 2.56 1.23
CA LEU A 68 -11.62 3.45 1.87
C LEU A 68 -12.62 2.66 2.71
N ASP A 69 -13.08 1.49 2.24
CA ASP A 69 -13.95 0.61 3.01
C ASP A 69 -13.25 0.10 4.28
N VAL A 70 -11.97 -0.28 4.17
CA VAL A 70 -11.16 -0.71 5.32
C VAL A 70 -10.96 0.43 6.31
N VAL A 71 -10.61 1.63 5.84
CA VAL A 71 -10.42 2.81 6.71
C VAL A 71 -11.71 3.16 7.44
N SER A 72 -12.85 3.16 6.75
CA SER A 72 -14.16 3.43 7.37
C SER A 72 -14.45 2.44 8.51
N ALA A 73 -14.26 1.14 8.27
CA ALA A 73 -14.53 0.10 9.26
C ALA A 73 -13.60 0.15 10.49
N LEU A 74 -12.37 0.66 10.33
CA LEU A 74 -11.42 0.86 11.42
C LEU A 74 -11.70 2.16 12.18
N SER A 75 -12.13 3.21 11.48
CA SER A 75 -12.50 4.50 12.07
C SER A 75 -13.67 4.37 13.05
N ASP A 76 -14.68 3.56 12.71
CA ASP A 76 -15.81 3.22 13.60
C ASP A 76 -15.37 2.59 14.95
N ARG A 77 -14.13 2.09 15.00
CA ARG A 77 -13.52 1.46 16.18
C ARG A 77 -12.48 2.36 16.86
N GLY A 78 -12.30 3.60 16.41
CA GLY A 78 -11.38 4.58 16.98
C GLY A 78 -9.93 4.43 16.52
N PHE A 79 -9.66 3.65 15.47
CA PHE A 79 -8.31 3.54 14.90
C PHE A 79 -8.08 4.58 13.80
N LEU A 80 -6.85 5.08 13.71
CA LEU A 80 -6.39 5.88 12.57
C LEU A 80 -5.91 4.94 11.48
N SER A 81 -6.28 5.20 10.23
CA SER A 81 -5.82 4.43 9.08
C SER A 81 -5.81 5.32 7.85
N ASP A 82 -4.84 5.09 6.96
CA ASP A 82 -4.71 5.86 5.73
C ASP A 82 -4.15 4.98 4.62
N LEU A 83 -4.43 5.39 3.38
CA LEU A 83 -3.84 4.81 2.18
C LEU A 83 -2.67 5.68 1.75
N ILE A 84 -1.54 5.06 1.45
CA ILE A 84 -0.47 5.76 0.75
C ILE A 84 -0.86 5.81 -0.71
N GLU A 85 -1.00 7.01 -1.26
CA GLU A 85 -1.28 7.23 -2.67
C GLU A 85 -0.09 6.72 -3.50
N PRO A 86 -0.22 5.61 -4.25
CA PRO A 86 0.95 4.95 -4.86
C PRO A 86 1.69 5.82 -5.89
N ARG A 87 1.03 6.84 -6.46
CA ARG A 87 1.66 7.78 -7.40
C ARG A 87 2.56 8.81 -6.73
N THR A 88 2.28 9.17 -5.48
CA THR A 88 2.92 10.32 -4.82
C THR A 88 3.67 9.94 -3.54
N GLY A 89 3.31 8.82 -2.92
CA GLY A 89 3.83 8.39 -1.62
C GLY A 89 3.23 9.15 -0.43
N TYR A 90 2.26 10.05 -0.64
CA TYR A 90 1.62 10.78 0.46
C TYR A 90 0.35 10.08 0.95
N PRO A 91 -0.07 10.31 2.21
CA PRO A 91 -1.39 9.88 2.68
C PRO A 91 -2.50 10.42 1.78
N LEU A 92 -3.53 9.62 1.57
CA LEU A 92 -4.68 9.98 0.74
C LEU A 92 -5.71 10.80 1.54
N LEU A 93 -5.87 10.52 2.83
CA LEU A 93 -6.90 11.10 3.69
C LEU A 93 -6.37 12.16 4.65
N SER A 94 -5.21 11.91 5.25
CA SER A 94 -4.54 12.84 6.18
C SER A 94 -3.80 13.94 5.39
N HIS A 95 -3.38 15.01 6.07
CA HIS A 95 -2.56 16.02 5.40
C HIS A 95 -1.22 15.40 4.97
N PRO A 96 -0.71 15.78 3.78
CA PRO A 96 0.59 15.30 3.32
C PRO A 96 1.69 15.78 4.26
N GLY A 97 2.55 14.86 4.68
CA GLY A 97 3.74 15.17 5.46
C GLY A 97 4.86 15.82 4.64
N GLU A 98 5.99 16.04 5.31
CA GLU A 98 7.22 16.60 4.70
C GLU A 98 7.91 15.61 3.76
N ILE A 99 7.75 14.30 3.99
CA ILE A 99 8.38 13.26 3.19
C ILE A 99 7.35 12.29 2.61
N ALA A 100 7.62 11.82 1.39
CA ALA A 100 6.85 10.76 0.76
C ALA A 100 7.26 9.39 1.31
N HIS A 101 6.29 8.50 1.41
CA HIS A 101 6.45 7.08 1.65
C HIS A 101 6.85 6.35 0.35
N ASP A 102 7.81 5.43 0.43
CA ASP A 102 8.26 4.63 -0.71
C ASP A 102 7.74 3.19 -0.59
N ASP A 103 6.66 2.90 -1.30
CA ASP A 103 6.00 1.58 -1.30
C ASP A 103 6.93 0.45 -1.77
N VAL A 104 7.80 0.74 -2.74
CA VAL A 104 8.74 -0.24 -3.29
C VAL A 104 9.83 -0.56 -2.25
N ALA A 105 10.33 0.47 -1.56
CA ALA A 105 11.28 0.27 -0.46
C ALA A 105 10.65 -0.52 0.69
N VAL A 106 9.39 -0.26 1.03
CA VAL A 106 8.67 -1.00 2.08
C VAL A 106 8.47 -2.46 1.70
N VAL A 107 8.02 -2.76 0.48
CA VAL A 107 7.89 -4.14 0.02
C VAL A 107 9.25 -4.86 0.02
N LYS A 108 10.31 -4.18 -0.42
CA LYS A 108 11.67 -4.74 -0.35
C LYS A 108 12.08 -5.05 1.10
N ALA A 109 11.83 -4.13 2.02
CA ALA A 109 12.23 -4.27 3.42
C ALA A 109 11.45 -5.36 4.15
N LEU A 110 10.16 -5.52 3.87
CA LEU A 110 9.27 -6.42 4.60
C LEU A 110 9.11 -7.80 3.94
N LEU A 111 9.11 -7.87 2.60
CA LEU A 111 8.92 -9.10 1.85
C LEU A 111 10.20 -9.61 1.16
N GLY A 112 11.26 -8.81 1.11
CA GLY A 112 12.53 -9.19 0.50
C GLY A 112 12.48 -9.32 -1.03
N PHE A 113 11.45 -8.78 -1.68
CA PHE A 113 11.31 -8.91 -3.12
C PHE A 113 12.37 -8.10 -3.87
N PRO A 114 12.93 -8.63 -4.98
CA PRO A 114 13.86 -7.88 -5.81
C PRO A 114 13.21 -6.60 -6.35
N VAL A 115 14.02 -5.55 -6.48
CA VAL A 115 13.60 -4.28 -7.06
C VAL A 115 14.37 -4.05 -8.35
N MET A 116 13.65 -3.78 -9.42
CA MET A 116 14.20 -3.29 -10.68
C MET A 116 14.23 -1.76 -10.63
N ILE A 117 15.42 -1.19 -10.79
CA ILE A 117 15.62 0.26 -10.84
C ILE A 117 15.58 0.70 -12.30
N GLY A 118 14.69 1.65 -12.61
CA GLY A 118 14.56 2.29 -13.90
C GLY A 118 14.00 3.70 -13.72
N ASN A 119 13.25 4.21 -14.70
CA ASN A 119 12.58 5.51 -14.56
C ASN A 119 11.53 5.53 -13.43
N CYS A 120 10.95 4.36 -13.12
CA CYS A 120 10.20 4.11 -11.89
C CYS A 120 10.69 2.80 -11.30
N SER A 121 10.97 2.77 -10.00
CA SER A 121 11.30 1.52 -9.31
C SER A 121 10.11 0.56 -9.35
N ALA A 122 10.37 -0.72 -9.61
CA ALA A 122 9.34 -1.74 -9.64
C ALA A 122 9.78 -2.99 -8.85
N ILE A 123 8.89 -3.56 -8.06
CA ILE A 123 9.13 -4.85 -7.41
C ILE A 123 8.99 -6.00 -8.42
N ILE A 124 9.66 -7.12 -8.15
CA ILE A 124 9.51 -8.37 -8.91
C ILE A 124 8.87 -9.42 -8.01
N HIS A 125 7.59 -9.71 -8.25
CA HIS A 125 6.85 -10.73 -7.52
C HIS A 125 7.36 -12.14 -7.89
N PRO A 126 7.53 -13.08 -6.95
CA PRO A 126 8.02 -14.43 -7.23
C PRO A 126 7.19 -15.19 -8.28
N SER A 127 5.88 -14.94 -8.34
CA SER A 127 4.97 -15.62 -9.27
C SER A 127 4.46 -14.75 -10.41
N TRP A 128 4.48 -13.42 -10.27
CA TRP A 128 3.91 -12.51 -11.27
C TRP A 128 4.97 -11.69 -12.00
N GLY A 129 6.25 -11.84 -11.62
CA GLY A 129 7.33 -11.02 -12.14
C GLY A 129 7.03 -9.54 -11.92
N SER A 130 7.22 -8.74 -12.96
CA SER A 130 6.91 -7.30 -12.97
C SER A 130 5.45 -6.97 -13.30
N ALA A 131 4.56 -7.97 -13.42
CA ALA A 131 3.12 -7.77 -13.57
C ALA A 131 2.43 -7.71 -12.19
N VAL A 132 2.91 -6.80 -11.34
CA VAL A 132 2.43 -6.61 -9.98
C VAL A 132 2.36 -5.11 -9.66
N TYR A 133 1.27 -4.71 -9.01
CA TYR A 133 1.08 -3.35 -8.52
C TYR A 133 1.05 -3.37 -6.99
N PRO A 134 2.10 -2.86 -6.32
CA PRO A 134 2.12 -2.73 -4.87
C PRO A 134 1.34 -1.50 -4.42
N SER A 135 0.66 -1.62 -3.28
CA SER A 135 0.00 -0.52 -2.60
C SER A 135 0.03 -0.73 -1.09
N ILE A 136 0.08 0.37 -0.34
CA ILE A 136 0.30 0.36 1.11
C ILE A 136 -0.85 1.05 1.84
N LEU A 137 -1.39 0.37 2.85
CA LEU A 137 -2.26 0.95 3.88
C LEU A 137 -1.49 0.96 5.20
N ILE A 138 -1.57 2.08 5.92
CA ILE A 138 -0.96 2.24 7.25
C ILE A 138 -2.07 2.37 8.29
N SER A 139 -1.88 1.80 9.48
CA SER A 139 -2.89 1.83 10.54
C SER A 139 -2.28 1.90 11.95
N SER A 140 -2.99 2.56 12.87
CA SER A 140 -2.73 2.48 14.31
C SER A 140 -3.35 1.23 14.95
N ALA A 141 -4.18 0.48 14.22
CA ALA A 141 -4.73 -0.79 14.67
C ALA A 141 -3.67 -1.90 14.67
N LEU A 142 -3.73 -2.77 15.68
CA LEU A 142 -2.88 -3.95 15.74
C LEU A 142 -3.31 -4.98 14.69
N PRO A 143 -2.42 -5.91 14.26
CA PRO A 143 -2.78 -6.95 13.29
C PRO A 143 -4.02 -7.78 13.67
N LEU A 144 -4.24 -8.00 14.97
CA LEU A 144 -5.42 -8.72 15.48
C LEU A 144 -6.73 -7.99 15.19
N ASP A 145 -6.70 -6.65 15.17
CA ASP A 145 -7.85 -5.80 14.90
C ASP A 145 -8.09 -5.57 13.40
N LEU A 146 -7.01 -5.56 12.62
CA LEU A 146 -7.02 -5.39 11.15
C LEU A 146 -7.53 -6.61 10.41
N LYS A 147 -7.06 -7.80 10.80
CA LYS A 147 -7.33 -9.04 10.06
C LYS A 147 -8.83 -9.30 9.85
N PRO A 148 -9.71 -9.19 10.87
CA PRO A 148 -11.15 -9.41 10.69
C PRO A 148 -11.83 -8.39 9.78
N VAL A 149 -11.25 -7.18 9.63
CA VAL A 149 -11.76 -6.15 8.71
C VAL A 149 -11.37 -6.51 7.28
N LEU A 150 -10.09 -6.81 7.05
CA LEU A 150 -9.57 -7.18 5.73
C LEU A 150 -10.24 -8.44 5.15
N GLU A 151 -10.64 -9.40 5.99
CA GLU A 151 -11.36 -10.61 5.56
C GLU A 151 -12.81 -10.34 5.12
N LYS A 152 -13.40 -9.20 5.50
CA LYS A 152 -14.78 -8.82 5.17
C LYS A 152 -14.87 -7.90 3.97
N VAL A 153 -13.82 -7.15 3.66
CA VAL A 153 -13.78 -6.25 2.51
C VAL A 153 -13.28 -7.01 1.28
N VAL A 154 -14.04 -6.96 0.19
CA VAL A 154 -13.73 -7.65 -1.07
C VAL A 154 -13.03 -6.68 -2.01
N ILE A 155 -12.03 -7.16 -2.76
CA ILE A 155 -11.25 -6.40 -3.76
C ILE A 155 -11.23 -7.11 -5.12
#